data_AF-A0A3D3JK86-F1
#
_entry.id   AF-A0A3D3JK86-F1
#
_cell.length_a   1.000
_cell.length_b   1.000
_cell.length_c   1.000
_cell.angle_alpha   90.00
_cell.angle_beta   90.00
_cell.angle_gamma   90.00
#
_symmetry.space_group_name_H-M   'P 1'
#
loop_
_entity.id
_entity.type
_entity.pdbx_description
1 polymer ?
#
loop_
_entity_poly.entity_id
_entity_poly.type
_entity_poly.pdbx_seq_one_letter_code
_entity_poly.pdbx_strand_id
1 'polypeptide(L)'
;MDAPETQENLQELLDYMLSSCDELRVMIEGHASSEGPADRNEKLSKLRATRVKEYLIAKGVPAEKIRGAVGYGSRMPRVDEPSAREMKRMTPEQIESVRRQNRRIEVAVLKDCDV
;
A
#
# COMPACT_ATOMS: atom_id res chain seq x y z
N MET A 1 6.10 -10.69 8.98
CA MET A 1 5.63 -9.29 8.79
C MET A 1 6.46 -8.46 9.77
N ASP A 2 7.80 -8.51 9.64
CA ASP A 2 8.72 -8.30 10.78
C ASP A 2 9.84 -7.31 10.42
N ALA A 3 9.52 -6.27 9.63
CA ALA A 3 10.39 -5.12 9.51
C ALA A 3 9.94 -4.08 10.54
N PRO A 4 10.83 -3.61 11.45
CA PRO A 4 10.48 -2.66 12.50
C PRO A 4 9.83 -1.38 11.94
N GLU A 5 10.32 -0.90 10.80
CA GLU A 5 9.76 0.24 10.07
C GLU A 5 8.29 0.03 9.64
N THR A 6 7.89 -1.21 9.32
CA THR A 6 6.47 -1.50 9.00
C THR A 6 5.58 -1.41 10.24
N GLN A 7 6.09 -1.78 11.40
CA GLN A 7 5.33 -1.70 12.65
C GLN A 7 5.16 -0.24 13.09
N GLU A 8 6.22 0.57 13.01
CA GLU A 8 6.18 2.00 13.31
C GLU A 8 5.19 2.74 12.40
N ASN A 9 5.30 2.57 11.07
CA ASN A 9 4.37 3.20 10.11
C ASN A 9 2.89 2.80 10.35
N LEU A 10 2.63 1.54 10.71
CA LEU A 10 1.27 1.08 11.02
C LEU A 10 0.75 1.69 12.32
N GLN A 11 1.63 1.90 13.31
CA GLN A 11 1.26 2.54 14.57
C GLN A 11 0.95 4.02 14.36
N GLU A 12 1.76 4.74 13.59
CA GLU A 12 1.50 6.15 13.25
C GLU A 12 0.17 6.32 12.51
N LEU A 13 -0.12 5.44 11.54
CA LEU A 13 -1.39 5.43 10.83
C LEU A 13 -2.57 5.17 11.78
N LEU A 14 -2.42 4.19 12.69
CA LEU A 14 -3.43 3.86 13.68
C LEU A 14 -3.73 5.06 14.58
N ASP A 15 -2.70 5.70 15.12
CA ASP A 15 -2.83 6.85 16.00
C ASP A 15 -3.49 8.04 15.29
N TYR A 16 -3.12 8.30 14.04
CA TYR A 16 -3.76 9.31 13.20
C TYR A 16 -5.26 9.01 13.00
N MET A 17 -5.63 7.78 12.63
CA MET A 17 -7.03 7.43 12.36
C MET A 17 -7.92 7.46 13.61
N LEU A 18 -7.35 7.11 14.78
CA LEU A 18 -8.04 7.14 16.07
C LEU A 18 -8.23 8.57 16.59
N SER A 19 -7.24 9.46 16.36
CA SER A 19 -7.31 10.87 16.78
C SER A 19 -8.05 11.78 15.80
N SER A 20 -8.28 11.33 14.58
CA SER A 20 -9.06 12.06 13.57
C SER A 20 -10.56 12.07 13.87
N CYS A 21 -11.27 13.02 13.26
CA CYS A 21 -12.73 13.15 13.31
C CYS A 21 -13.49 11.89 12.84
N ASP A 22 -14.80 11.87 13.09
CA ASP A 22 -15.70 10.77 12.72
C ASP A 22 -16.07 10.77 11.23
N GLU A 23 -15.86 11.89 10.53
CA GLU A 23 -16.11 12.07 9.12
C GLU A 23 -14.99 11.52 8.22
N LEU A 24 -13.78 11.30 8.77
CA LEU A 24 -12.62 10.81 8.02
C LEU A 24 -12.99 9.53 7.26
N ARG A 25 -12.77 9.50 5.95
CA ARG A 25 -12.93 8.29 5.13
C ARG A 25 -11.67 8.05 4.34
N VAL A 26 -11.10 6.85 4.45
CA VAL A 26 -9.90 6.45 3.72
C VAL A 26 -10.11 5.20 2.88
N MET A 27 -9.26 5.01 1.88
CA MET A 27 -9.08 3.78 1.11
C MET A 27 -7.67 3.25 1.33
N ILE A 28 -7.54 1.95 1.58
CA ILE A 28 -6.23 1.29 1.67
C ILE A 28 -5.86 0.73 0.30
N GLU A 29 -4.77 1.20 -0.29
CA GLU A 29 -4.36 0.86 -1.64
C GLU A 29 -3.10 0.01 -1.62
N GLY A 30 -3.12 -1.11 -2.32
CA GLY A 30 -1.99 -2.02 -2.42
C GLY A 30 -1.40 -2.02 -3.81
N HIS A 31 -0.06 -1.91 -3.86
CA HIS A 31 0.69 -1.89 -5.12
C HIS A 31 1.77 -2.97 -5.14
N ALA A 32 2.15 -3.36 -6.35
CA ALA A 32 3.17 -4.36 -6.63
C ALA A 32 4.15 -3.84 -7.69
N SER A 33 5.34 -4.42 -7.75
CA SER A 33 6.24 -4.28 -8.87
C SER A 33 5.67 -4.96 -10.13
N SER A 34 6.23 -4.65 -11.29
CA SER A 34 5.79 -5.21 -12.58
C SER A 34 6.21 -6.66 -12.82
N GLU A 35 6.99 -7.25 -11.91
CA GLU A 35 7.50 -8.61 -12.07
C GLU A 35 6.38 -9.66 -11.93
N GLY A 36 6.35 -10.60 -12.87
CA GLY A 36 5.38 -11.70 -12.88
C GLY A 36 4.00 -11.34 -13.47
N PRO A 37 3.03 -12.26 -13.40
CA PRO A 37 1.73 -12.07 -14.03
C PRO A 37 0.90 -10.96 -13.39
N ALA A 38 0.26 -10.12 -14.21
CA ALA A 38 -0.56 -8.99 -13.76
C ALA A 38 -1.67 -9.42 -12.77
N ASP A 39 -2.41 -10.48 -13.08
CA ASP A 39 -3.48 -11.00 -12.22
C ASP A 39 -2.97 -11.43 -10.83
N ARG A 40 -1.76 -11.98 -10.78
CA ARG A 40 -1.13 -12.37 -9.50
C ARG A 40 -0.78 -11.12 -8.71
N ASN A 41 -0.22 -10.11 -9.36
CA ASN A 41 0.17 -8.86 -8.72
C ASN A 41 -1.05 -8.12 -8.17
N GLU A 42 -2.16 -8.09 -8.92
CA GLU A 42 -3.42 -7.51 -8.45
C GLU A 42 -3.97 -8.24 -7.21
N LYS A 43 -4.06 -9.58 -7.25
CA LYS A 43 -4.52 -10.38 -6.12
C LYS A 43 -3.64 -10.20 -4.88
N LEU A 44 -2.32 -10.21 -5.07
CA LEU A 44 -1.36 -10.07 -3.98
C LEU A 44 -1.44 -8.67 -3.34
N SER A 45 -1.52 -7.62 -4.16
CA SER A 45 -1.56 -6.26 -3.65
C SER A 45 -2.90 -5.98 -2.94
N LYS A 46 -4.01 -6.50 -3.48
CA LYS A 46 -5.34 -6.47 -2.81
C LYS A 46 -5.31 -7.21 -1.47
N LEU A 47 -4.69 -8.39 -1.41
CA LEU A 47 -4.57 -9.17 -0.18
C LEU A 47 -3.80 -8.38 0.89
N ARG A 48 -2.66 -7.77 0.53
CA ARG A 48 -1.86 -6.96 1.45
C ARG A 48 -2.65 -5.75 1.98
N ALA A 49 -3.33 -5.01 1.11
CA ALA A 49 -4.18 -3.89 1.52
C ALA A 49 -5.33 -4.35 2.44
N THR A 50 -5.92 -5.51 2.15
CA THR A 50 -6.98 -6.10 2.99
C THR A 50 -6.45 -6.44 4.38
N ARG A 51 -5.23 -6.99 4.49
CA ARG A 51 -4.60 -7.26 5.80
C ARG A 51 -4.35 -6.01 6.63
N VAL A 52 -3.95 -4.91 5.99
CA VAL A 52 -3.78 -3.62 6.69
C VAL A 52 -5.13 -3.10 7.18
N LYS A 53 -6.18 -3.14 6.34
CA LYS A 53 -7.54 -2.80 6.77
C LYS A 53 -8.00 -3.64 7.97
N GLU A 54 -7.86 -4.97 7.89
CA GLU A 54 -8.23 -5.89 8.98
C GLU A 54 -7.48 -5.58 10.27
N TYR A 55 -6.18 -5.30 10.18
CA TYR A 55 -5.34 -4.92 11.31
C TYR A 55 -5.84 -3.64 11.98
N LEU A 56 -6.12 -2.58 11.21
CA LEU A 56 -6.60 -1.29 11.75
C LEU A 56 -7.93 -1.44 12.48
N ILE A 57 -8.87 -2.20 11.90
CA ILE A 57 -10.17 -2.49 12.53
C ILE A 57 -9.98 -3.28 13.82
N ALA A 58 -9.15 -4.32 13.80
CA ALA A 58 -8.84 -5.12 14.98
C ALA A 58 -8.18 -4.31 16.11
N LYS A 59 -7.54 -3.18 15.77
CA LYS A 59 -6.93 -2.23 16.71
C LYS A 59 -7.86 -1.11 17.17
N GLY A 60 -9.12 -1.11 16.73
CA GLY A 60 -10.15 -0.19 17.23
C GLY A 60 -10.50 0.96 16.29
N VAL A 61 -9.93 1.04 15.08
CA VAL A 61 -10.38 2.01 14.08
C VAL A 61 -11.81 1.64 13.65
N PRO A 62 -12.79 2.57 13.74
CA PRO A 62 -14.15 2.30 13.28
C PRO A 62 -14.17 1.89 11.80
N ALA A 63 -14.88 0.81 11.48
CA ALA A 63 -14.90 0.24 10.13
C ALA A 63 -15.44 1.24 9.09
N GLU A 64 -16.30 2.15 9.52
CA GLU A 64 -16.88 3.23 8.72
C GLU A 64 -15.82 4.21 8.21
N LYS A 65 -14.73 4.42 8.96
CA LYS A 65 -13.60 5.27 8.53
C LYS A 65 -12.83 4.65 7.37
N ILE A 66 -12.91 3.33 7.15
CA ILE A 66 -12.21 2.62 6.08
C ILE A 66 -13.19 2.15 5.01
N ARG A 67 -13.32 2.92 3.91
CA ARG A 67 -14.23 2.60 2.80
C ARG A 67 -13.93 1.26 2.15
N GLY A 68 -12.68 0.85 2.12
CA GLY A 68 -12.28 -0.41 1.51
C GLY A 68 -10.78 -0.62 1.50
N ALA A 69 -10.41 -1.72 0.85
CA ALA A 69 -9.06 -1.99 0.40
C ALA A 69 -9.10 -2.25 -1.10
N VAL A 70 -8.14 -1.80 -1.89
CA VAL A 70 -8.05 -2.03 -3.34
C VAL A 70 -6.64 -2.50 -3.69
N GLY A 71 -6.53 -3.39 -4.66
CA GLY A 71 -5.24 -3.80 -5.22
C GLY A 71 -5.11 -3.30 -6.64
N TYR A 72 -4.11 -2.48 -6.92
CA TYR A 72 -3.80 -2.02 -8.27
C TYR A 72 -2.78 -2.91 -9.00
N GLY A 73 -2.20 -3.91 -8.30
CA GLY A 73 -1.02 -4.61 -8.81
C GLY A 73 0.06 -3.60 -9.22
N SER A 74 0.57 -3.74 -10.44
CA SER A 74 1.56 -2.84 -11.03
C SER A 74 0.95 -1.72 -11.89
N ARG A 75 -0.37 -1.54 -11.89
CA ARG A 75 -1.06 -0.58 -12.78
C ARG A 75 -0.89 0.88 -12.38
N MET A 76 -0.51 1.13 -11.13
CA MET A 76 -0.25 2.46 -10.57
C MET A 76 1.19 2.51 -10.01
N PRO A 77 2.21 2.51 -10.88
CA PRO A 77 3.61 2.58 -10.45
C PRO A 77 3.90 3.97 -9.87
N ARG A 78 4.73 4.03 -8.84
CA ARG A 78 5.28 5.29 -8.32
C ARG A 78 6.46 5.75 -9.19
N VAL A 79 7.23 4.78 -9.67
CA VAL A 79 8.38 4.98 -10.56
C VAL A 79 8.32 3.95 -11.69
N ASP A 80 8.75 4.35 -12.87
CA ASP A 80 8.84 3.45 -14.02
C ASP A 80 9.87 2.35 -13.76
N GLU A 81 9.49 1.10 -14.03
CA GLU A 81 10.42 -0.02 -13.95
C GLU A 81 11.18 -0.18 -15.26
N PRO A 82 12.47 -0.56 -15.20
CA PRO A 82 13.28 -0.75 -16.39
C PRO A 82 12.70 -1.84 -17.29
N SER A 83 12.71 -1.60 -18.60
CA SER A 83 12.37 -2.61 -19.59
C SER A 83 13.32 -3.80 -19.54
N ALA A 84 12.94 -4.92 -20.16
CA ALA A 84 13.81 -6.10 -20.28
C ALA A 84 15.16 -5.80 -20.94
N ARG A 85 15.24 -4.76 -21.78
CA ARG A 85 16.49 -4.34 -22.42
C ARG A 85 17.37 -3.54 -21.45
N GLU A 86 16.78 -2.65 -20.66
CA GLU A 86 17.47 -1.83 -19.68
C GLU A 86 17.99 -2.67 -18.51
N MET A 87 17.20 -3.64 -18.05
CA MET A 87 17.59 -4.57 -16.98
C MET A 87 18.91 -5.32 -17.29
N LYS A 88 19.22 -5.60 -18.57
CA LYS A 88 20.50 -6.25 -18.95
C LYS A 88 21.75 -5.41 -18.66
N ARG A 89 21.57 -4.11 -18.41
CA ARG A 89 22.66 -3.16 -18.12
C ARG A 89 22.69 -2.73 -16.66
N MET A 90 21.82 -3.29 -15.83
CA MET A 90 21.66 -2.93 -14.43
C MET A 90 22.01 -4.12 -13.55
N THR A 91 22.46 -3.85 -12.32
CA THR A 91 22.64 -4.90 -11.32
C THR A 91 21.28 -5.31 -10.71
N PRO A 92 21.17 -6.53 -10.17
CA PRO A 92 19.97 -6.95 -9.43
C PRO A 92 19.58 -5.95 -8.34
N GLU A 93 20.55 -5.36 -7.63
CA GLU A 93 20.33 -4.39 -6.56
C GLU A 93 19.72 -3.09 -7.08
N GLN A 94 20.15 -2.62 -8.27
CA GLN A 94 19.57 -1.43 -8.91
C GLN A 94 18.14 -1.67 -9.38
N ILE A 95 17.84 -2.86 -9.92
CA ILE A 95 16.46 -3.22 -10.30
C ILE A 95 15.58 -3.31 -9.06
N GLU A 96 16.10 -3.94 -8.01
CA GLU A 96 15.37 -4.15 -6.76
C GLU A 96 15.16 -2.84 -5.98
N SER A 97 16.05 -1.85 -6.08
CA SER A 97 15.82 -0.53 -5.48
C SER A 97 14.66 0.22 -6.14
N VAL A 98 14.47 0.09 -7.45
CA VAL A 98 13.31 0.63 -8.17
C VAL A 98 12.04 -0.12 -7.78
N ARG A 99 12.07 -1.46 -7.83
CA ARG A 99 10.90 -2.29 -7.50
C ARG A 99 10.40 -2.12 -6.07
N ARG A 100 11.31 -1.90 -5.10
CA ARG A 100 10.94 -1.62 -3.70
C ARG A 100 10.06 -0.39 -3.56
N GLN A 101 10.29 0.64 -4.38
CA GLN A 101 9.47 1.86 -4.36
C GLN A 101 8.04 1.62 -4.86
N ASN A 102 7.85 0.66 -5.76
CA ASN A 102 6.52 0.31 -6.27
C ASN A 102 5.75 -0.64 -5.33
N ARG A 103 6.44 -1.52 -4.61
CA ARG A 103 5.83 -2.46 -3.65
C ARG A 103 5.50 -1.77 -2.33
N ARG A 104 4.34 -1.12 -2.28
CA ARG A 104 3.91 -0.29 -1.15
C ARG A 104 2.43 -0.49 -0.79
N ILE A 105 2.08 -0.03 0.41
CA ILE A 105 0.70 0.28 0.80
C ILE A 105 0.58 1.80 0.86
N GLU A 106 -0.52 2.33 0.33
CA GLU A 106 -0.84 3.74 0.34
C GLU A 106 -2.22 3.95 1.00
N VAL A 107 -2.41 5.07 1.70
CA VAL A 107 -3.68 5.41 2.33
C VAL A 107 -4.23 6.66 1.66
N ALA A 108 -5.23 6.48 0.82
CA ALA A 108 -5.88 7.59 0.13
C ALA A 108 -7.00 8.16 0.99
N VAL A 109 -6.91 9.44 1.35
CA VAL A 109 -7.99 10.16 2.05
C VAL A 109 -9.09 10.51 1.04
N LEU A 110 -10.28 9.95 1.25
CA LEU A 110 -11.47 10.17 0.42
C LEU A 110 -12.38 11.26 0.97
N LYS A 111 -12.41 11.43 2.29
CA LYS A 111 -13.04 12.55 2.99
C LYS A 111 -12.18 12.91 4.18
N ASP A 112 -11.83 14.19 4.31
CA ASP A 112 -11.06 14.73 5.44
C ASP A 112 -11.99 15.33 6.52
N CYS A 113 -11.42 15.82 7.61
CA CYS A 113 -12.13 16.36 8.76
C CYS A 113 -12.70 17.76 8.59
N ASP A 114 -12.31 18.47 7.54
CA ASP A 114 -12.67 19.88 7.32
C ASP A 114 -13.92 20.07 6.43
N VAL A 115 -14.92 19.17 6.53
CA VAL A 115 -16.15 19.25 5.72
C VAL A 115 -17.42 19.22 6.55
#